data_AF-A0AB33GU50-F1
#
_entry.id   AF-A0AB33GU50-F1
#
_cell.length_a   1.000
_cell.length_b   1.000
_cell.length_c   1.000
_cell.angle_alpha   90.00
_cell.angle_beta   90.00
_cell.angle_gamma   90.00
#
_symmetry.space_group_name_H-M   'P 1'
#
loop_
_entity.id
_entity.type
_entity.pdbx_description
1 polymer ?
#
loop_
_entity_poly.entity_id
_entity_poly.type
_entity_poly.pdbx_seq_one_letter_code
_entity_poly.pdbx_strand_id
1 'polypeptide(L)'
;MSQIFFNTINNDQYDFMTEWDTTVMDKWVAENIGLSRCKDEAELFETKWFDYRDMHPLMATCLFTEAYKRQYSYIMLSHGREHYETAPFTTGLKRVPYQELSTANKTSLWKARQFADQYCCSYDYFISTVLSAAARRLWDKLPRPQHLWQPELIEIFEEKLAKRAVTRLDDSLVSFKHLGDMQHDPIQERYFEWVLERLRGITRDKRVRIIFSAVWLMEIVPERVIYAHFPEELEEARRFC
;
A
#
# COMPACT_ATOMS: atom_id res chain seq x y z
N MET A 1 -15.00 -7.06 -4.16
CA MET A 1 -14.81 -5.76 -3.47
C MET A 1 -13.97 -6.03 -2.23
N SER A 2 -12.75 -5.51 -2.14
CA SER A 2 -11.83 -5.89 -1.05
C SER A 2 -12.31 -5.36 0.32
N GLN A 3 -12.25 -6.22 1.34
CA GLN A 3 -12.68 -5.93 2.72
C GLN A 3 -11.93 -4.73 3.32
N ILE A 4 -10.73 -4.39 2.82
CA ILE A 4 -9.97 -3.20 3.22
C ILE A 4 -10.75 -1.92 2.94
N PHE A 5 -11.43 -1.84 1.79
CA PHE A 5 -12.09 -0.61 1.36
C PHE A 5 -13.19 -0.19 2.35
N PHE A 6 -14.10 -1.11 2.69
CA PHE A 6 -15.21 -0.86 3.62
C PHE A 6 -14.76 -0.62 5.07
N ASN A 7 -13.59 -1.14 5.45
CA ASN A 7 -13.04 -0.94 6.80
C ASN A 7 -12.27 0.38 6.94
N THR A 8 -11.84 1.01 5.84
CA THR A 8 -10.95 2.19 5.89
C THR A 8 -11.57 3.49 5.42
N ILE A 9 -12.79 3.45 4.89
CA ILE A 9 -13.43 4.60 4.23
C ILE A 9 -14.80 4.84 4.85
N ASN A 10 -15.21 6.11 4.97
CA ASN A 10 -16.55 6.46 5.39
C ASN A 10 -17.54 6.01 4.30
N ASN A 11 -18.30 4.94 4.55
CA ASN A 11 -19.05 4.20 3.54
C ASN A 11 -19.98 5.12 2.71
N ASP A 12 -20.73 6.01 3.37
CA ASP A 12 -21.71 6.90 2.72
C ASP A 12 -21.10 7.79 1.61
N GLN A 13 -19.79 8.07 1.65
CA GLN A 13 -19.12 8.94 0.69
C GLN A 13 -18.74 8.25 -0.62
N TYR A 14 -18.70 6.91 -0.63
CA TYR A 14 -18.24 6.12 -1.76
C TYR A 14 -19.23 5.02 -2.15
N ASP A 15 -20.50 5.15 -1.76
CA ASP A 15 -21.57 4.20 -2.10
C ASP A 15 -21.66 3.91 -3.60
N PHE A 16 -21.39 4.92 -4.44
CA PHE A 16 -21.36 4.77 -5.90
C PHE A 16 -20.40 3.66 -6.36
N MET A 17 -19.37 3.32 -5.58
CA MET A 17 -18.42 2.24 -5.91
C MET A 17 -19.03 0.85 -5.81
N THR A 18 -20.14 0.71 -5.09
CA THR A 18 -20.92 -0.53 -5.04
C THR A 18 -21.93 -0.62 -6.18
N GLU A 19 -22.32 0.52 -6.73
CA GLU A 19 -23.38 0.66 -7.74
C GLU A 19 -22.82 0.72 -9.16
N TRP A 20 -21.61 1.26 -9.35
CA TRP A 20 -21.01 1.45 -10.66
C TRP A 20 -20.34 0.16 -11.14
N ASP A 21 -20.71 -0.25 -12.35
CA ASP A 21 -19.93 -1.25 -13.08
C ASP A 21 -18.64 -0.65 -13.66
N THR A 22 -17.79 -1.52 -14.21
CA THR A 22 -16.51 -1.10 -14.82
C THR A 22 -16.70 -0.14 -15.99
N THR A 23 -17.79 -0.25 -16.75
CA THR A 23 -18.06 0.61 -17.91
C THR A 23 -18.34 2.05 -17.47
N VAL A 24 -19.12 2.22 -16.40
CA VAL A 24 -19.38 3.54 -15.81
C VAL A 24 -18.09 4.14 -15.24
N MET A 25 -17.27 3.33 -14.55
CA MET A 25 -15.99 3.81 -14.03
C MET A 25 -15.02 4.22 -15.14
N ASP A 26 -14.91 3.44 -16.22
CA ASP A 26 -14.06 3.74 -17.37
C ASP A 26 -14.47 5.06 -18.04
N LYS A 27 -15.78 5.26 -18.23
CA LYS A 27 -16.31 6.52 -18.76
C LYS A 27 -15.93 7.71 -17.87
N TRP A 28 -16.12 7.57 -16.56
CA TRP A 28 -15.76 8.63 -15.61
C TRP A 28 -14.26 8.95 -15.67
N VAL A 29 -13.39 7.93 -15.73
CA VAL A 29 -11.94 8.10 -15.82
C VAL A 29 -11.55 8.80 -17.12
N ALA A 30 -12.15 8.42 -18.25
CA ALA A 30 -11.91 9.08 -19.52
C ALA A 30 -12.27 10.58 -19.48
N GLU A 31 -13.39 10.93 -18.85
CA GLU A 31 -13.89 12.31 -18.75
C GLU A 31 -13.11 13.17 -17.73
N ASN A 32 -12.65 12.60 -16.61
CA ASN A 32 -12.08 13.35 -15.49
C ASN A 32 -10.55 13.31 -15.41
N ILE A 33 -9.93 12.24 -15.92
CA ILE A 33 -8.47 12.01 -15.83
C ILE A 33 -7.82 12.08 -17.21
N GLY A 34 -8.51 11.53 -18.22
CA GLY A 34 -8.07 11.46 -19.60
C GLY A 34 -7.27 10.18 -19.89
N LEU A 35 -7.57 9.57 -21.03
CA LEU A 35 -7.00 8.29 -21.46
C LEU A 35 -5.47 8.29 -21.59
N SER A 36 -4.87 9.45 -21.90
CA SER A 36 -3.42 9.57 -22.03
C SER A 36 -2.67 9.25 -20.73
N ARG A 37 -3.30 9.41 -19.57
CA ARG A 37 -2.73 9.11 -18.25
C ARG A 37 -2.96 7.65 -17.81
N CYS A 38 -3.74 6.88 -18.56
CA CYS A 38 -4.11 5.51 -18.21
C CYS A 38 -3.24 4.45 -18.91
N LYS A 39 -2.24 4.86 -19.70
CA LYS A 39 -1.43 3.97 -20.54
C LYS A 39 -0.68 2.90 -19.74
N ASP A 40 -0.25 3.25 -18.54
CA ASP A 40 0.59 2.39 -17.71
C ASP A 40 -0.27 1.48 -16.78
N GLU A 41 -1.60 1.65 -16.75
CA GLU A 41 -2.45 0.94 -15.77
C GLU A 41 -2.36 -0.58 -15.87
N ALA A 42 -2.30 -1.12 -17.09
CA ALA A 42 -2.27 -2.56 -17.31
C ALA A 42 -1.06 -3.22 -16.63
N GLU A 43 0.12 -2.60 -16.73
CA GLU A 43 1.35 -3.08 -16.11
C GLU A 43 1.31 -2.94 -14.57
N LEU A 44 0.57 -1.95 -14.06
CA LEU A 44 0.44 -1.74 -12.62
C LEU A 44 -0.37 -2.84 -11.92
N PHE A 45 -1.20 -3.62 -12.63
CA PHE A 45 -1.87 -4.78 -12.03
C PHE A 45 -0.89 -5.86 -11.55
N GLU A 46 0.28 -5.96 -12.18
CA GLU A 46 1.31 -6.93 -11.80
C GLU A 46 2.15 -6.48 -10.59
N THR A 47 2.27 -5.17 -10.39
CA THR A 47 3.18 -4.56 -9.41
C THR A 47 2.46 -3.99 -8.20
N LYS A 48 1.21 -3.55 -8.31
CA LYS A 48 0.47 -2.97 -7.19
C LYS A 48 0.28 -3.97 -6.05
N TRP A 49 0.16 -3.46 -4.83
CA TRP A 49 0.01 -4.30 -3.64
C TRP A 49 -1.21 -5.22 -3.73
N PHE A 50 -1.08 -6.41 -3.17
CA PHE A 50 -2.01 -7.54 -3.31
C PHE A 50 -3.44 -7.19 -2.89
N ASP A 51 -3.60 -6.42 -1.81
CA ASP A 51 -4.89 -6.06 -1.19
C ASP A 51 -5.87 -5.30 -2.09
N TYR A 52 -5.33 -4.64 -3.11
CA TYR A 52 -6.08 -3.85 -4.07
C TYR A 52 -5.67 -4.21 -5.50
N ARG A 53 -5.12 -5.41 -5.70
CA ARG A 53 -4.63 -5.86 -7.00
C ARG A 53 -5.74 -6.13 -8.00
N ASP A 54 -6.92 -6.50 -7.55
CA ASP A 54 -8.12 -6.67 -8.37
C ASP A 54 -8.93 -5.37 -8.54
N MET A 55 -8.64 -4.32 -7.76
CA MET A 55 -9.40 -3.07 -7.82
C MET A 55 -9.24 -2.34 -9.14
N HIS A 56 -10.36 -1.81 -9.64
CA HIS A 56 -10.36 -0.88 -10.76
C HIS A 56 -9.55 0.40 -10.40
N PRO A 57 -8.78 1.00 -11.33
CA PRO A 57 -7.88 2.13 -11.03
C PRO A 57 -8.55 3.32 -10.34
N LEU A 58 -9.82 3.61 -10.65
CA LEU A 58 -10.60 4.64 -9.95
C LEU A 58 -10.76 4.31 -8.46
N MET A 59 -11.11 3.06 -8.15
CA MET A 59 -11.30 2.59 -6.79
C MET A 59 -9.99 2.63 -6.00
N ALA A 60 -8.91 2.15 -6.61
CA ALA A 60 -7.57 2.21 -6.04
C ALA A 60 -7.16 3.66 -5.76
N THR A 61 -7.51 4.60 -6.64
CA THR A 61 -7.23 6.03 -6.44
C THR A 61 -8.08 6.64 -5.32
N CYS A 62 -9.33 6.20 -5.16
CA CYS A 62 -10.16 6.60 -4.00
C CYS A 62 -9.53 6.11 -2.70
N LEU A 63 -9.11 4.83 -2.65
CA LEU A 63 -8.41 4.26 -1.49
C LEU A 63 -7.10 5.01 -1.19
N PHE A 64 -6.30 5.30 -2.22
CA PHE A 64 -5.08 6.10 -2.08
C PHE A 64 -5.35 7.50 -1.51
N THR A 65 -6.46 8.13 -1.94
CA THR A 65 -6.86 9.46 -1.47
C THR A 65 -7.17 9.47 0.01
N GLU A 66 -7.91 8.47 0.50
CA GLU A 66 -8.22 8.36 1.93
C GLU A 66 -6.99 7.97 2.76
N ALA A 67 -6.14 7.08 2.23
CA ALA A 67 -4.83 6.78 2.83
C ALA A 67 -3.98 8.06 2.94
N TYR A 68 -3.99 8.92 1.92
CA TYR A 68 -3.26 10.20 1.94
C TYR A 68 -3.76 11.11 3.05
N LYS A 69 -5.07 11.36 3.12
CA LYS A 69 -5.67 12.23 4.14
C LYS A 69 -5.34 11.72 5.54
N ARG A 70 -5.50 10.42 5.78
CA ARG A 70 -5.21 9.75 7.06
C ARG A 70 -3.74 9.90 7.44
N GLN A 71 -2.82 9.54 6.55
CA GLN A 71 -1.39 9.62 6.82
C GLN A 71 -0.91 11.05 7.00
N TYR A 72 -1.48 12.01 6.26
CA TYR A 72 -1.18 13.43 6.45
C TYR A 72 -1.51 13.88 7.87
N SER A 73 -2.74 13.62 8.34
CA SER A 73 -3.15 13.95 9.72
C SER A 73 -2.29 13.25 10.77
N TYR A 74 -1.96 11.97 10.55
CA TYR A 74 -1.08 11.22 11.43
C TYR A 74 0.33 11.84 11.50
N ILE A 75 0.90 12.29 10.38
CA ILE A 75 2.21 12.96 10.37
C ILE A 75 2.15 14.33 11.04
N MET A 76 1.06 15.09 10.86
CA MET A 76 0.88 16.36 11.57
C MET A 76 0.91 16.16 13.09
N LEU A 77 0.25 15.10 13.59
CA LEU A 77 0.25 14.73 15.00
C LEU A 77 1.61 14.19 15.48
N SER A 78 2.10 13.12 14.86
CA SER A 78 3.27 12.36 15.33
C SER A 78 4.59 13.11 15.24
N HIS A 79 4.68 14.11 14.34
CA HIS A 79 5.83 15.00 14.25
C HIS A 79 5.65 16.33 15.01
N GLY A 80 4.59 16.47 15.81
CA GLY A 80 4.34 17.67 16.63
C GLY A 80 4.15 18.95 15.81
N ARG A 81 3.65 18.83 14.58
CA ARG A 81 3.43 19.97 13.68
C ARG A 81 2.11 20.68 13.94
N GLU A 82 1.20 20.03 14.65
CA GLU A 82 -0.16 20.49 14.92
C GLU A 82 -0.61 19.95 16.29
N HIS A 83 -1.55 20.64 16.93
CA HIS A 83 -2.11 20.20 18.21
C HIS A 83 -2.94 18.91 18.06
N TYR A 84 -3.02 18.09 19.12
CA TYR A 84 -3.68 16.79 19.03
C TYR A 84 -5.18 16.87 18.69
N GLU A 85 -5.84 17.97 19.06
CA GLU A 85 -7.26 18.21 18.76
C GLU A 85 -7.48 18.62 17.30
N THR A 86 -6.55 19.36 16.69
CA THR A 86 -6.68 19.90 15.33
C THR A 86 -6.04 19.00 14.28
N ALA A 87 -5.00 18.23 14.63
CA ALA A 87 -4.29 17.33 13.72
C ALA A 87 -5.19 16.35 12.96
N PRO A 88 -6.21 15.70 13.57
CA PRO A 88 -7.13 14.81 12.86
C PRO A 88 -7.94 15.49 11.75
N PHE A 89 -8.05 16.83 11.79
CA PHE A 89 -8.78 17.61 10.80
C PHE A 89 -7.85 18.16 9.70
N THR A 90 -6.54 18.15 9.91
CA THR A 90 -5.53 18.63 8.96
C THR A 90 -5.08 17.50 8.04
N THR A 91 -5.68 17.40 6.85
CA THR A 91 -5.52 16.24 5.93
C THR A 91 -4.74 16.56 4.65
N GLY A 92 -4.26 17.80 4.49
CA GLY A 92 -3.55 18.22 3.27
C GLY A 92 -4.43 18.33 2.00
N LEU A 93 -5.70 17.98 2.08
CA LEU A 93 -6.70 18.08 1.01
C LEU A 93 -8.04 18.58 1.59
N LYS A 94 -9.01 18.89 0.72
CA LYS A 94 -10.39 19.06 1.17
C LYS A 94 -10.92 17.69 1.65
N ARG A 95 -11.69 17.69 2.73
CA ARG A 95 -12.34 16.49 3.31
C ARG A 95 -13.63 16.12 2.56
N VAL A 96 -13.50 16.00 1.24
CA VAL A 96 -14.57 15.57 0.34
C VAL A 96 -14.11 14.33 -0.42
N PRO A 97 -15.02 13.52 -0.98
CA PRO A 97 -14.66 12.37 -1.80
C PRO A 97 -13.74 12.75 -2.95
N TYR A 98 -12.96 11.79 -3.45
CA TYR A 98 -12.03 11.98 -4.58
C TYR A 98 -12.69 12.66 -5.79
N GLN A 99 -13.95 12.32 -6.07
CA GLN A 99 -14.78 12.80 -7.17
C GLN A 99 -15.07 14.30 -7.08
N GLU A 100 -15.10 14.85 -5.87
CA GLU A 100 -15.40 16.27 -5.61
C GLU A 100 -14.13 17.13 -5.51
N LEU A 101 -12.95 16.50 -5.55
CA LEU A 101 -11.69 17.23 -5.59
C LEU A 101 -11.54 18.00 -6.91
N SER A 102 -10.73 19.06 -6.87
CA SER A 102 -10.37 19.80 -8.07
C SER A 102 -9.67 18.91 -9.08
N THR A 103 -9.79 19.23 -10.38
CA THR A 103 -9.13 18.49 -11.47
C THR A 103 -7.62 18.34 -11.27
N ALA A 104 -6.96 19.39 -10.73
CA ALA A 104 -5.54 19.34 -10.41
C ALA A 104 -5.22 18.30 -9.32
N ASN A 105 -6.04 18.21 -8.27
CA ASN A 105 -5.87 17.21 -7.22
C ASN A 105 -6.18 15.80 -7.73
N LYS A 106 -7.25 15.64 -8.53
CA LYS A 106 -7.64 14.35 -9.12
C LYS A 106 -6.50 13.73 -9.93
N THR A 107 -5.98 14.51 -10.88
CA THR A 107 -4.88 14.09 -11.75
C THR A 107 -3.58 13.89 -10.99
N SER A 108 -3.32 14.70 -9.96
CA SER A 108 -2.14 14.53 -9.13
C SER A 108 -2.19 13.25 -8.29
N LEU A 109 -3.31 13.00 -7.60
CA LEU A 109 -3.51 11.77 -6.83
C LEU A 109 -3.45 10.53 -7.70
N TRP A 110 -4.00 10.60 -8.92
CA TRP A 110 -3.90 9.53 -9.90
C TRP A 110 -2.44 9.16 -10.17
N LYS A 111 -1.60 10.17 -10.48
CA LYS A 111 -0.20 9.93 -10.79
C LYS A 111 0.60 9.47 -9.55
N ALA A 112 0.32 10.01 -8.37
CA ALA A 112 0.93 9.54 -7.12
C ALA A 112 0.61 8.07 -6.85
N ARG A 113 -0.64 7.65 -7.04
CA ARG A 113 -1.04 6.25 -6.87
C ARG A 113 -0.32 5.35 -7.88
N GLN A 114 -0.32 5.73 -9.16
CA GLN A 114 0.44 4.98 -10.18
C GLN A 114 1.89 4.77 -9.78
N PHE A 115 2.52 5.81 -9.21
CA PHE A 115 3.89 5.72 -8.74
C PHE A 115 4.04 4.77 -7.55
N ALA A 116 3.13 4.83 -6.57
CA ALA A 116 3.13 3.93 -5.42
C ALA A 116 2.93 2.46 -5.84
N ASP A 117 2.07 2.21 -6.83
CA ASP A 117 1.76 0.88 -7.34
C ASP A 117 2.99 0.18 -7.94
N GLN A 118 3.97 0.91 -8.47
CA GLN A 118 5.21 0.34 -9.01
C GLN A 118 6.06 -0.41 -7.96
N TYR A 119 5.90 -0.09 -6.68
CA TYR A 119 6.80 -0.59 -5.62
C TYR A 119 6.29 -1.80 -4.85
N CYS A 120 5.10 -2.32 -5.18
CA CYS A 120 4.48 -3.43 -4.47
C CYS A 120 4.52 -3.24 -2.94
N CYS A 121 3.95 -2.13 -2.47
CA CYS A 121 3.85 -1.81 -1.05
C CYS A 121 2.52 -1.12 -0.75
N SER A 122 2.09 -1.14 0.51
CA SER A 122 0.83 -0.50 0.90
C SER A 122 0.89 1.02 0.75
N TYR A 123 -0.23 1.63 0.38
CA TYR A 123 -0.35 3.09 0.27
C TYR A 123 0.00 3.81 1.58
N ASP A 124 -0.41 3.27 2.73
CA ASP A 124 -0.04 3.84 4.02
C ASP A 124 1.47 3.92 4.21
N TYR A 125 2.20 2.86 3.84
CA TYR A 125 3.65 2.84 3.98
C TYR A 125 4.32 3.83 3.02
N PHE A 126 3.92 3.85 1.76
CA PHE A 126 4.45 4.80 0.77
C PHE A 126 4.26 6.25 1.23
N ILE A 127 3.01 6.62 1.53
CA ILE A 127 2.65 8.00 1.86
C ILE A 127 3.29 8.42 3.18
N SER A 128 3.18 7.60 4.24
CA SER A 128 3.78 7.93 5.54
C SER A 128 5.28 8.10 5.43
N THR A 129 5.96 7.27 4.62
CA THR A 129 7.41 7.35 4.45
C THR A 129 7.84 8.67 3.81
N VAL A 130 7.17 9.06 2.73
CA VAL A 130 7.45 10.31 2.00
C VAL A 130 7.12 11.53 2.86
N LEU A 131 5.93 11.58 3.46
CA LEU A 131 5.52 12.71 4.32
C LEU A 131 6.43 12.83 5.56
N SER A 132 6.78 11.71 6.18
CA SER A 132 7.66 11.68 7.35
C SER A 132 9.10 12.08 7.00
N ALA A 133 9.56 11.85 5.76
CA ALA A 133 10.86 12.34 5.31
C ALA A 133 10.87 13.87 5.23
N ALA A 134 9.87 14.48 4.59
CA ALA A 134 9.73 15.94 4.52
C ALA A 134 9.54 16.58 5.90
N ALA A 135 8.74 15.95 6.77
CA ALA A 135 8.53 16.41 8.14
C ALA A 135 9.83 16.44 8.95
N ARG A 136 10.68 15.40 8.87
CA ARG A 136 11.99 15.35 9.55
C ARG A 136 12.98 16.37 9.01
N ARG A 137 12.88 16.73 7.73
CA ARG A 137 13.66 17.79 7.09
C ARG A 137 13.10 19.19 7.36
N LEU A 138 12.12 19.32 8.25
CA LEU A 138 11.52 20.58 8.67
C LEU A 138 10.98 21.42 7.50
N TRP A 139 10.46 20.77 6.46
CA TRP A 139 9.78 21.48 5.38
C TRP A 139 8.62 22.30 5.97
N ASP A 140 8.44 23.54 5.52
CA ASP A 140 7.38 24.45 5.98
C ASP A 140 6.00 23.82 5.75
N LYS A 141 5.81 23.22 4.57
CA LYS A 141 4.58 22.51 4.20
C LYS A 141 4.92 21.08 3.82
N LEU A 142 4.09 20.15 4.28
CA LEU A 142 4.22 18.76 3.87
C LEU A 142 3.91 18.61 2.36
N PRO A 143 4.48 17.60 1.70
CA PRO A 143 4.23 17.29 0.30
C PRO A 143 2.74 17.20 -0.02
N ARG A 144 2.29 17.98 -1.02
CA ARG A 144 0.99 17.78 -1.70
C ARG A 144 1.07 16.52 -2.56
N PRO A 145 -0.06 15.96 -3.04
CA PRO A 145 -0.03 14.77 -3.90
C PRO A 145 0.97 14.89 -5.04
N GLN A 146 1.04 16.06 -5.70
CA GLN A 146 1.96 16.33 -6.82
C GLN A 146 3.46 16.23 -6.49
N HIS A 147 3.81 16.26 -5.21
CA HIS A 147 5.19 16.18 -4.74
C HIS A 147 5.59 14.75 -4.37
N LEU A 148 4.65 13.81 -4.23
CA LEU A 148 4.93 12.46 -3.71
C LEU A 148 5.82 11.62 -4.62
N TRP A 149 5.93 11.99 -5.90
CA TRP A 149 6.78 11.31 -6.89
C TRP A 149 7.97 12.18 -7.35
N GLN A 150 8.33 13.21 -6.58
CA GLN A 150 9.53 13.99 -6.90
C GLN A 150 10.79 13.17 -6.62
N PRO A 151 11.81 13.21 -7.51
CA PRO A 151 12.99 12.32 -7.42
C PRO A 151 13.66 12.29 -6.05
N GLU A 152 13.83 13.44 -5.39
CA GLU A 152 14.46 13.54 -4.07
C GLU A 152 13.70 12.75 -2.99
N LEU A 153 12.37 12.81 -2.99
CA LEU A 153 11.55 12.09 -2.00
C LEU A 153 11.48 10.60 -2.31
N ILE A 154 11.56 10.25 -3.60
CA ILE A 154 11.57 8.86 -4.05
C ILE A 154 12.87 8.16 -3.70
N GLU A 155 14.02 8.80 -3.88
CA GLU A 155 15.31 8.24 -3.48
C GLU A 155 15.31 7.85 -1.98
N ILE A 156 14.79 8.74 -1.12
CA ILE A 156 14.64 8.46 0.32
C ILE A 156 13.67 7.30 0.58
N PHE A 157 12.58 7.23 -0.20
CA PHE A 157 11.60 6.15 -0.08
C PHE A 157 12.22 4.80 -0.48
N GLU A 158 12.95 4.74 -1.59
CA GLU A 158 13.61 3.55 -2.09
C GLU A 158 14.66 3.01 -1.12
N GLU A 159 15.49 3.88 -0.54
CA GLU A 159 16.44 3.50 0.52
C GLU A 159 15.73 2.85 1.72
N LYS A 160 14.60 3.45 2.14
CA LYS A 160 13.81 2.93 3.26
C LYS A 160 13.10 1.63 2.91
N LEU A 161 12.58 1.50 1.69
CA LEU A 161 11.96 0.28 1.20
C LEU A 161 12.98 -0.86 1.13
N ALA A 162 14.18 -0.61 0.61
CA ALA A 162 15.28 -1.58 0.58
C ALA A 162 15.67 -2.04 1.99
N LYS A 163 15.77 -1.10 2.95
CA LYS A 163 16.02 -1.44 4.35
C LYS A 163 14.88 -2.25 4.98
N ARG A 164 13.63 -1.92 4.66
CA ARG A 164 12.45 -2.63 5.16
C ARG A 164 12.41 -4.07 4.64
N ALA A 165 12.72 -4.26 3.37
CA ALA A 165 12.71 -5.55 2.70
C ALA A 165 13.58 -6.62 3.38
N VAL A 166 14.66 -6.21 4.04
CA VAL A 166 15.59 -7.12 4.74
C VAL A 166 15.35 -7.21 6.25
N THR A 167 14.37 -6.48 6.78
CA THR A 167 14.10 -6.42 8.25
C THR A 167 12.74 -6.98 8.64
N ARG A 168 11.75 -6.95 7.74
CA ARG A 168 10.40 -7.44 8.01
C ARG A 168 9.69 -7.85 6.73
N LEU A 169 8.71 -8.73 6.89
CA LEU A 169 7.70 -9.01 5.87
C LEU A 169 6.45 -8.18 6.19
N ASP A 170 5.74 -7.78 5.14
CA ASP A 170 4.50 -7.01 5.28
C ASP A 170 3.30 -7.94 5.11
N ASP A 171 2.33 -7.84 6.02
CA ASP A 171 1.08 -8.59 5.99
C ASP A 171 0.13 -7.99 4.95
N SER A 172 -0.65 -8.86 4.33
CA SER A 172 -1.66 -8.55 3.31
C SER A 172 -2.95 -9.27 3.69
N LEU A 173 -4.11 -8.74 3.29
CA LEU A 173 -5.37 -9.44 3.44
C LEU A 173 -5.44 -10.77 2.71
N VAL A 174 -4.58 -11.03 1.73
CA VAL A 174 -4.50 -12.34 1.07
C VAL A 174 -3.54 -13.30 1.77
N SER A 175 -2.97 -12.92 2.91
CA SER A 175 -2.05 -13.77 3.66
C SER A 175 -2.77 -14.98 4.28
N PHE A 176 -1.99 -15.99 4.68
CA PHE A 176 -2.51 -17.23 5.24
C PHE A 176 -3.38 -16.99 6.50
N LYS A 177 -3.04 -15.99 7.31
CA LYS A 177 -3.81 -15.59 8.50
C LYS A 177 -5.25 -15.21 8.19
N HIS A 178 -5.46 -14.47 7.10
CA HIS A 178 -6.76 -13.87 6.80
C HIS A 178 -7.63 -14.74 5.89
N LEU A 179 -7.02 -15.44 4.92
CA LEU A 179 -7.75 -16.29 3.98
C LEU A 179 -7.58 -17.79 4.22
N GLY A 180 -6.67 -18.20 5.11
CA GLY A 180 -6.21 -19.58 5.15
C GLY A 180 -5.40 -19.93 3.90
N ASP A 181 -5.33 -21.23 3.60
CA ASP A 181 -4.66 -21.75 2.41
C ASP A 181 -5.66 -21.94 1.26
N MET A 182 -5.96 -20.84 0.56
CA MET A 182 -6.83 -20.82 -0.61
C MET A 182 -6.03 -21.28 -1.83
N GLN A 183 -5.77 -22.58 -1.91
CA GLN A 183 -5.06 -23.18 -3.03
C GLN A 183 -5.67 -22.74 -4.36
N HIS A 184 -4.84 -22.33 -5.32
CA HIS A 184 -5.22 -21.83 -6.65
C HIS A 184 -5.80 -20.40 -6.70
N ASP A 185 -5.74 -19.61 -5.62
CA ASP A 185 -5.97 -18.17 -5.72
C ASP A 185 -4.72 -17.46 -6.28
N PRO A 186 -4.78 -16.84 -7.49
CA PRO A 186 -3.58 -16.29 -8.13
C PRO A 186 -2.94 -15.13 -7.36
N ILE A 187 -3.72 -14.35 -6.61
CA ILE A 187 -3.22 -13.18 -5.88
C ILE A 187 -2.50 -13.64 -4.61
N GLN A 188 -3.08 -14.61 -3.90
CA GLN A 188 -2.46 -15.24 -2.72
C GLN A 188 -1.18 -15.99 -3.11
N GLU A 189 -1.19 -16.75 -4.20
CA GLU A 189 0.02 -17.42 -4.70
C GLU A 189 1.12 -16.41 -5.00
N ARG A 190 0.79 -15.31 -5.68
CA ARG A 190 1.75 -14.24 -5.96
C ARG A 190 2.24 -13.53 -4.69
N TYR A 191 1.41 -13.43 -3.65
CA TYR A 191 1.83 -12.92 -2.34
C TYR A 191 2.85 -13.85 -1.67
N PHE A 192 2.59 -15.16 -1.68
CA PHE A 192 3.53 -16.14 -1.14
C PHE A 192 4.86 -16.16 -1.91
N GLU A 193 4.81 -16.05 -3.24
CA GLU A 193 6.02 -15.88 -4.06
C GLU A 193 6.81 -14.63 -3.67
N TRP A 194 6.13 -13.50 -3.49
CA TRP A 194 6.77 -12.26 -3.03
C TRP A 194 7.43 -12.42 -1.65
N VAL A 195 6.78 -13.12 -0.72
CA VAL A 195 7.39 -13.46 0.58
C VAL A 195 8.66 -14.29 0.39
N LEU A 196 8.62 -15.31 -0.46
CA LEU A 196 9.78 -16.16 -0.75
C LEU A 196 10.92 -15.37 -1.41
N GLU A 197 10.61 -14.49 -2.37
CA GLU A 197 11.57 -13.60 -3.02
C GLU A 197 12.26 -12.69 -1.99
N ARG A 198 11.51 -12.12 -1.04
CA ARG A 198 12.08 -11.34 0.07
C ARG A 198 13.02 -12.18 0.94
N LEU A 199 12.61 -13.40 1.32
CA LEU A 199 13.43 -14.31 2.14
C LEU A 199 14.75 -14.71 1.45
N ARG A 200 14.75 -14.85 0.12
CA ARG A 200 15.98 -15.12 -0.66
C ARG A 200 17.00 -13.98 -0.54
N GLY A 201 16.55 -12.74 -0.45
CA GLY A 201 17.40 -11.55 -0.29
C GLY A 201 17.95 -11.35 1.14
N ILE A 202 17.53 -12.18 2.10
CA ILE A 202 17.93 -12.06 3.51
C ILE A 202 19.08 -13.02 3.83
N THR A 203 20.00 -12.61 4.70
CA THR A 203 21.09 -13.49 5.18
C THR A 203 20.54 -14.63 6.04
N ARG A 204 21.16 -15.82 5.98
CA ARG A 204 20.65 -17.03 6.64
C ARG A 204 20.33 -16.83 8.12
N ASP A 205 21.21 -16.14 8.86
CA ASP A 205 21.05 -15.81 10.29
C ASP A 205 19.76 -15.03 10.60
N LYS A 206 19.40 -14.08 9.74
CA LYS A 206 18.17 -13.29 9.87
C LYS A 206 16.97 -14.04 9.32
N ARG A 207 17.15 -14.80 8.24
CA ARG A 207 16.08 -15.54 7.57
C ARG A 207 15.38 -16.50 8.52
N VAL A 208 16.11 -17.23 9.37
CA VAL A 208 15.50 -18.13 10.38
C VAL A 208 14.52 -17.39 11.29
N ARG A 209 14.91 -16.20 11.80
CA ARG A 209 14.05 -15.39 12.67
C ARG A 209 12.84 -14.82 11.94
N ILE A 210 13.02 -14.43 10.67
CA ILE A 210 11.93 -13.91 9.84
C ILE A 210 10.97 -15.03 9.46
N ILE A 211 11.46 -16.24 9.15
CA ILE A 211 10.63 -17.43 8.94
C ILE A 211 9.81 -17.71 10.20
N PHE A 212 10.44 -17.71 11.37
CA PHE A 212 9.74 -17.91 12.64
C PHE A 212 8.57 -16.92 12.79
N SER A 213 8.86 -15.63 12.57
CA SER A 213 7.83 -14.59 12.62
C SER A 213 6.74 -14.77 11.56
N ALA A 214 7.11 -15.15 10.34
CA ALA A 214 6.19 -15.25 9.22
C ALA A 214 5.21 -16.40 9.38
N VAL A 215 5.67 -17.55 9.87
CA VAL A 215 4.87 -18.78 9.96
C VAL A 215 4.06 -18.81 11.26
N TRP A 216 4.66 -18.50 12.42
CA TRP A 216 4.01 -18.75 13.72
C TRP A 216 3.57 -17.49 14.47
N LEU A 217 4.18 -16.33 14.24
CA LEU A 217 3.77 -15.10 14.94
C LEU A 217 2.75 -14.29 14.15
N MET A 218 2.99 -14.14 12.85
CA MET A 218 2.16 -13.35 11.96
C MET A 218 1.26 -14.21 11.06
N GLU A 219 1.59 -15.50 10.94
CA GLU A 219 0.84 -16.49 10.13
C GLU A 219 0.61 -16.02 8.68
N ILE A 220 1.57 -15.30 8.08
CA ILE A 220 1.38 -14.71 6.75
C ILE A 220 1.57 -15.71 5.61
N VAL A 221 2.28 -16.81 5.86
CA VAL A 221 2.58 -17.85 4.85
C VAL A 221 2.51 -19.22 5.52
N PRO A 222 1.93 -20.25 4.86
CA PRO A 222 1.81 -21.56 5.47
C PRO A 222 3.17 -22.26 5.51
N GLU A 223 3.35 -23.13 6.52
CA GLU A 223 4.59 -23.87 6.74
C GLU A 223 5.03 -24.68 5.50
N ARG A 224 4.07 -25.30 4.79
CA ARG A 224 4.34 -26.08 3.57
C ARG A 224 5.07 -25.28 2.49
N VAL A 225 4.77 -23.98 2.36
CA VAL A 225 5.36 -23.11 1.35
C VAL A 225 6.80 -22.81 1.72
N ILE A 226 7.08 -22.55 3.00
CA ILE A 226 8.44 -22.34 3.46
C ILE A 226 9.26 -23.63 3.40
N TYR A 227 8.69 -24.77 3.80
CA TYR A 227 9.37 -26.06 3.78
C TYR A 227 9.88 -26.44 2.38
N ALA A 228 9.10 -26.13 1.33
CA ALA A 228 9.48 -26.40 -0.05
C ALA A 228 10.73 -25.63 -0.53
N HIS A 229 11.06 -24.50 0.11
CA HIS A 229 12.15 -23.62 -0.32
C HIS A 229 13.29 -23.48 0.70
N PHE A 230 13.00 -23.59 1.99
CA PHE A 230 13.94 -23.37 3.11
C PHE A 230 13.74 -24.43 4.21
N PRO A 231 13.88 -25.73 3.92
CA PRO A 231 13.57 -26.79 4.88
C PRO A 231 14.47 -26.75 6.12
N GLU A 232 15.77 -26.48 5.96
CA GLU A 232 16.71 -26.40 7.09
C GLU A 232 16.44 -25.20 7.99
N GLU A 233 16.25 -24.02 7.40
CA GLU A 233 15.96 -22.80 8.18
C GLU A 233 14.58 -22.87 8.86
N LEU A 234 13.62 -23.57 8.28
CA LEU A 234 12.31 -23.79 8.90
C LEU A 234 12.42 -24.70 10.13
N GLU A 235 13.17 -25.81 10.05
CA GLU A 235 13.39 -26.69 11.20
C GLU A 235 14.19 -25.99 12.30
N GLU A 236 15.14 -25.13 11.94
CA GLU A 236 15.84 -24.29 12.91
C GLU A 236 14.89 -23.27 13.55
N ALA A 237 14.01 -22.64 12.75
CA ALA A 237 13.03 -21.69 13.23
C ALA A 237 11.98 -22.32 14.16
N ARG A 238 11.60 -23.58 13.92
CA ARG A 238 10.66 -24.34 14.75
C ARG A 238 11.15 -24.50 16.20
N ARG A 239 12.47 -24.44 16.44
CA ARG A 239 13.06 -24.50 17.79
C ARG A 239 12.77 -23.28 18.66
N PHE A 240 12.25 -22.20 18.07
CA PHE A 240 11.81 -21.00 18.81
C PHE A 240 10.33 -21.04 19.22
N CYS A 241 9.57 -22.04 18.75
CA CYS A 241 8.17 -22.28 19.18
C CYS A 241 8.15 -22.91 20.57
#